data_AF-A0A972GJY2-F1
#
_entry.id   AF-A0A972GJY2-F1
#
_cell.length_a   1.000
_cell.length_b   1.000
_cell.length_c   1.000
_cell.angle_alpha   90.00
_cell.angle_beta   90.00
_cell.angle_gamma   90.00
#
_symmetry.space_group_name_H-M   'P 1'
#
loop_
_entity.id
_entity.type
_entity.pdbx_description
1 polymer ?
#
loop_
_entity_poly.entity_id
_entity_poly.type
_entity_poly.pdbx_seq_one_letter_code
_entity_poly.pdbx_strand_id
1 'polypeptide(L)'
;MKWLKFVSSALVVCVLFTAYHIITVEGESSNPRVVLMRLEDIGPGGQYGSMEQLGKLRAVLDYLREQHVIYHLAVIPRWIDVSPDGVRYDVSLDQTGNPYVEAYQKLLKQAVGDGATLGMHGYTHQVGNIRRDDGHQESGIGNEFNVPGSEETLTASFAEPRLKAGLAIFKNAGLQPQFWESPHYRSTPEQDQLFRNYFGLHYQADVQIDRNTPVAQYINEPNSGYGASSMGAVYVPTPFDYISFNKDEKVIIDRVGKSNNINSFFYHPFLEFKHLIPVTNDQGEPVLRDGLPEFRYPAQDKSVLQKLIAGLKAKGYKFYSIQDYVPFTPSQRVQIKPTGQQDKLMLGDVTGDGQSDLVNWDSQKGTITVTPGSFRGMRNNAQGTSSVWANVPFKDGAVAALEAGDASAEGKNGLWIMSPTGLLQRFESDSQHFTLQKEWKIAPRNCSNLYVLRQGSGNTVIAGLSSDRLTLFGYYVSKGGEIKPLKPYKFKNELKNELQLRTQDDGTKSLFYARSGAVSGLELSVDKAAMSWKMKKAELNIPNEDGEIRFGDFNGDGKEDVLRWNYEHNRFTVYLHKEADDYELLSVFGPWGSSGSKLITGDLDGNGKTDLALVRLQDGYLDSALSFESK
;
A
#
# COMPACT_ATOMS: atom_id res chain seq x y z
N MET A 1 -8.43 33.82 46.87
CA MET A 1 -8.07 32.69 45.98
C MET A 1 -8.16 33.10 44.50
N LYS A 2 -7.20 33.89 43.99
CA LYS A 2 -7.10 34.22 42.55
C LYS A 2 -5.89 33.57 41.87
N TRP A 3 -4.86 33.20 42.64
CA TRP A 3 -3.62 32.63 42.11
C TRP A 3 -3.76 31.16 41.63
N LEU A 4 -4.64 30.36 42.25
CA LEU A 4 -4.90 28.98 41.82
C LEU A 4 -5.50 28.87 40.41
N LYS A 5 -6.23 29.90 39.94
CA LYS A 5 -6.78 29.93 38.57
C LYS A 5 -5.70 30.19 37.52
N PHE A 6 -4.67 30.97 37.85
CA PHE A 6 -3.54 31.22 36.94
C PHE A 6 -2.63 29.99 36.82
N VAL A 7 -2.40 29.25 37.90
CA VAL A 7 -1.60 28.01 37.87
C VAL A 7 -2.30 26.93 37.06
N SER A 8 -3.63 26.79 37.19
CA SER A 8 -4.40 25.82 36.39
C SER A 8 -4.50 26.21 34.91
N SER A 9 -4.67 27.50 34.57
CA SER A 9 -4.61 27.95 33.18
C SER A 9 -3.21 27.81 32.56
N ALA A 10 -2.14 28.06 33.31
CA ALA A 10 -0.78 27.83 32.84
C ALA A 10 -0.47 26.35 32.62
N LEU A 11 -1.00 25.45 33.48
CA LEU A 11 -0.85 24.01 33.30
C LEU A 11 -1.63 23.50 32.08
N VAL A 12 -2.84 24.02 31.83
CA VAL A 12 -3.63 23.67 30.63
C VAL A 12 -2.97 24.20 29.36
N VAL A 13 -2.42 25.41 29.38
CA VAL A 13 -1.66 25.97 28.24
C VAL A 13 -0.35 25.21 28.02
N CYS A 14 0.38 24.83 29.07
CA CYS A 14 1.57 24.00 28.94
C CYS A 14 1.24 22.59 28.45
N VAL A 15 0.15 21.96 28.92
CA VAL A 15 -0.31 20.65 28.44
C VAL A 15 -0.80 20.73 26.98
N LEU A 16 -1.46 21.83 26.59
CA LEU A 16 -1.82 22.10 25.20
C LEU A 16 -0.58 22.40 24.34
N PHE A 17 0.44 23.10 24.86
CA PHE A 17 1.70 23.35 24.16
C PHE A 17 2.54 22.07 24.02
N THR A 18 2.58 21.21 25.03
CA THR A 18 3.24 19.89 24.93
C THR A 18 2.44 18.93 24.07
N ALA A 19 1.11 18.96 24.10
CA ALA A 19 0.29 18.17 23.17
C ALA A 19 0.42 18.69 21.73
N TYR A 20 0.55 20.01 21.54
CA TYR A 20 0.81 20.62 20.23
C TYR A 20 2.24 20.33 19.74
N HIS A 21 3.25 20.35 20.63
CA HIS A 21 4.64 19.95 20.32
C HIS A 21 4.85 18.44 20.21
N ILE A 22 3.98 17.60 20.77
CA ILE A 22 3.98 16.14 20.53
C ILE A 22 3.23 15.81 19.23
N ILE A 23 2.36 16.69 18.73
CA ILE A 23 1.74 16.60 17.40
C ILE A 23 2.66 17.16 16.29
N THR A 24 3.70 17.91 16.66
CA THR A 24 4.69 18.44 15.73
C THR A 24 6.10 18.12 16.23
N VAL A 25 6.63 16.95 15.85
CA VAL A 25 8.08 16.80 15.77
C VAL A 25 8.56 17.70 14.63
N GLU A 26 8.73 18.99 14.91
CA GLU A 26 9.48 19.91 14.07
C GLU A 26 10.97 19.71 14.37
N GLY A 27 11.71 19.22 13.38
CA GLY A 27 13.14 18.97 13.55
C GLY A 27 13.93 18.69 12.28
N GLU A 28 13.29 18.44 11.14
CA GLU A 28 13.83 18.58 9.79
C GLU A 28 12.67 19.00 8.88
N SER A 29 12.90 19.82 7.85
CA SER A 29 11.85 20.45 7.05
C SER A 29 10.81 19.43 6.53
N SER A 30 9.66 19.34 7.18
CA SER A 30 8.63 18.30 6.96
C SER A 30 7.77 18.51 5.71
N ASN A 31 8.14 19.45 4.84
CA ASN A 31 7.58 19.51 3.50
C ASN A 31 8.74 19.28 2.53
N PRO A 32 9.09 18.02 2.21
CA PRO A 32 10.05 17.75 1.16
C PRO A 32 9.58 18.52 -0.09
N ARG A 33 10.51 19.02 -0.91
CA ARG A 33 10.13 19.78 -2.11
C ARG A 33 9.53 18.81 -3.13
N VAL A 34 8.29 18.44 -2.90
CA VAL A 34 7.54 17.45 -3.66
C VAL A 34 6.21 18.06 -4.09
N VAL A 35 5.73 17.62 -5.23
CA VAL A 35 4.43 17.96 -5.79
C VAL A 35 3.71 16.68 -6.18
N LEU A 36 2.39 16.67 -6.02
CA LEU A 36 1.53 15.62 -6.54
C LEU A 36 0.66 16.21 -7.64
N MET A 37 0.57 15.51 -8.76
CA MET A 37 -0.22 15.93 -9.91
C MET A 37 -1.13 14.79 -10.37
N ARG A 38 -2.42 15.08 -10.47
CA ARG A 38 -3.41 14.19 -11.09
C ARG A 38 -3.90 14.77 -12.41
N LEU A 39 -3.99 13.92 -13.43
CA LEU A 39 -4.69 14.23 -14.67
C LEU A 39 -6.13 13.77 -14.56
N GLU A 40 -7.10 14.67 -14.75
CA GLU A 40 -8.53 14.41 -14.53
C GLU A 40 -9.34 14.35 -15.83
N ASP A 41 -10.58 13.86 -15.69
CA ASP A 41 -11.60 13.70 -16.72
C ASP A 41 -11.21 12.84 -17.92
N ILE A 42 -10.28 11.89 -17.74
CA ILE A 42 -9.83 11.03 -18.83
C ILE A 42 -10.85 9.89 -19.00
N GLY A 43 -11.47 9.76 -20.16
CA GLY A 43 -12.42 8.69 -20.41
C GLY A 43 -12.56 8.34 -21.89
N PRO A 44 -13.30 7.26 -22.21
CA PRO A 44 -13.46 6.78 -23.58
C PRO A 44 -14.50 7.63 -24.35
N GLY A 45 -14.33 8.95 -24.37
CA GLY A 45 -15.24 9.89 -25.01
C GLY A 45 -14.83 11.35 -24.81
N GLY A 46 -15.75 12.28 -25.05
CA GLY A 46 -15.54 13.71 -24.86
C GLY A 46 -14.31 14.24 -25.61
N GLN A 47 -13.39 14.88 -24.88
CA GLN A 47 -12.15 15.44 -25.44
C GLN A 47 -11.17 14.38 -25.97
N TYR A 48 -11.42 13.10 -25.69
CA TYR A 48 -10.55 11.97 -26.06
C TYR A 48 -11.19 11.04 -27.09
N GLY A 49 -12.44 11.30 -27.51
CA GLY A 49 -13.34 10.40 -28.25
C GLY A 49 -12.94 10.00 -29.68
N SER A 50 -11.69 10.22 -30.12
CA SER A 50 -11.22 9.87 -31.46
C SER A 50 -9.76 9.40 -31.46
N MET A 51 -9.36 8.65 -32.50
CA MET A 51 -7.98 8.21 -32.67
C MET A 51 -6.97 9.37 -32.68
N GLU A 52 -7.35 10.51 -33.29
CA GLU A 52 -6.52 11.72 -33.29
C GLU A 52 -6.31 12.25 -31.87
N GLN A 53 -7.38 12.36 -31.08
CA GLN A 53 -7.31 12.85 -29.70
C GLN A 53 -6.54 11.89 -28.78
N LEU A 54 -6.65 10.57 -28.99
CA LEU A 54 -5.80 9.59 -28.29
C LEU A 54 -4.32 9.75 -28.68
N GLY A 55 -4.03 10.04 -29.95
CA GLY A 55 -2.68 10.38 -30.41
C GLY A 55 -2.11 11.62 -29.71
N LYS A 56 -2.96 12.64 -29.49
CA LYS A 56 -2.61 13.85 -28.72
C LYS A 56 -2.41 13.56 -27.24
N LEU A 57 -3.30 12.78 -26.61
CA LEU A 57 -3.15 12.35 -25.21
C LEU A 57 -1.82 11.62 -25.04
N ARG A 58 -1.49 10.69 -25.94
CA ARG A 58 -0.20 9.99 -25.91
C ARG A 58 0.99 10.94 -25.97
N ALA A 59 0.97 11.97 -26.82
CA ALA A 59 2.05 12.95 -26.86
C ALA A 59 2.21 13.72 -25.53
N VAL A 60 1.11 13.98 -24.82
CA VAL A 60 1.16 14.54 -23.46
C VAL A 60 1.81 13.55 -22.48
N LEU A 61 1.38 12.29 -22.48
CA LEU A 61 1.89 11.26 -21.56
C LEU A 61 3.37 10.92 -21.84
N ASP A 62 3.77 10.84 -23.12
CA ASP A 62 5.16 10.67 -23.54
C ASP A 62 6.03 11.81 -23.01
N TYR A 63 5.56 13.05 -23.15
CA TYR A 63 6.28 14.21 -22.62
C TYR A 63 6.46 14.13 -21.09
N LEU A 64 5.42 13.74 -20.34
CA LEU A 64 5.54 13.55 -18.89
C LEU A 64 6.59 12.49 -18.55
N ARG A 65 6.57 11.36 -19.25
CA ARG A 65 7.56 10.27 -19.09
C ARG A 65 8.97 10.72 -19.43
N GLU A 66 9.18 11.38 -20.57
CA GLU A 66 10.47 11.95 -20.99
C GLU A 66 11.00 12.97 -19.99
N GLN A 67 10.09 13.67 -19.30
CA GLN A 67 10.43 14.57 -18.21
C GLN A 67 10.56 13.86 -16.86
N HIS A 68 10.47 12.54 -16.77
CA HIS A 68 10.51 11.80 -15.50
C HIS A 68 9.53 12.38 -14.46
N VAL A 69 8.33 12.73 -14.91
CA VAL A 69 7.26 13.23 -14.06
C VAL A 69 6.39 12.07 -13.63
N ILE A 70 6.24 11.88 -12.32
CA ILE A 70 5.25 10.96 -11.75
C ILE A 70 3.89 11.65 -11.74
N TYR A 71 2.86 10.95 -12.20
CA TYR A 71 1.51 11.49 -12.32
C TYR A 71 0.44 10.42 -12.12
N HIS A 72 -0.79 10.88 -11.91
CA HIS A 72 -1.95 10.04 -11.66
C HIS A 72 -2.98 10.24 -12.77
N LEU A 73 -3.76 9.22 -13.06
CA LEU A 73 -4.83 9.26 -14.06
C LEU A 73 -6.18 9.03 -13.34
N ALA A 74 -7.01 10.05 -13.24
CA ALA A 74 -8.40 9.92 -12.82
C ALA A 74 -9.23 9.53 -14.04
N VAL A 75 -9.57 8.24 -14.14
CA VAL A 75 -10.21 7.66 -15.32
C VAL A 75 -11.70 7.40 -15.09
N ILE A 76 -12.52 7.91 -16.01
CA ILE A 76 -13.95 7.65 -16.12
C ILE A 76 -14.10 6.36 -16.96
N PRO A 77 -14.56 5.23 -16.39
CA PRO A 77 -14.53 3.94 -17.09
C PRO A 77 -15.59 3.80 -18.18
N ARG A 78 -16.67 4.59 -18.16
CA ARG A 78 -17.70 4.59 -19.21
C ARG A 78 -18.17 6.01 -19.50
N TRP A 79 -18.13 6.39 -20.76
CA TRP A 79 -18.53 7.72 -21.21
C TRP A 79 -19.92 7.67 -21.83
N ILE A 80 -20.85 8.47 -21.31
CA ILE A 80 -22.22 8.60 -21.79
C ILE A 80 -22.53 10.08 -22.03
N ASP A 81 -22.95 10.41 -23.25
CA ASP A 81 -23.47 11.73 -23.61
C ASP A 81 -24.75 11.59 -24.43
N VAL A 82 -25.64 12.58 -24.32
CA VAL A 82 -26.84 12.71 -25.18
C VAL A 82 -26.78 14.06 -25.87
N SER A 83 -26.64 14.05 -27.19
CA SER A 83 -26.58 15.26 -28.01
C SER A 83 -27.96 15.95 -28.10
N PRO A 84 -28.01 17.22 -28.53
CA PRO A 84 -29.27 17.98 -28.62
C PRO A 84 -30.34 17.35 -29.54
N ASP A 85 -29.93 16.60 -30.56
CA ASP A 85 -30.80 15.83 -31.47
C ASP A 85 -31.21 14.46 -30.91
N GLY A 86 -30.79 14.12 -29.68
CA GLY A 86 -31.16 12.90 -28.98
C GLY A 86 -30.28 11.69 -29.28
N VAL A 87 -29.21 11.85 -30.07
CA VAL A 87 -28.25 10.77 -30.33
C VAL A 87 -27.45 10.49 -29.05
N ARG A 88 -27.38 9.21 -28.67
CA ARG A 88 -26.67 8.76 -27.48
C ARG A 88 -25.29 8.24 -27.86
N TYR A 89 -24.25 8.83 -27.27
CA TYR A 89 -22.92 8.26 -27.21
C TYR A 89 -22.81 7.44 -25.92
N ASP A 90 -22.33 6.20 -26.02
CA ASP A 90 -22.21 5.30 -24.88
C ASP A 90 -21.09 4.30 -25.15
N VAL A 91 -19.91 4.58 -24.59
CA VAL A 91 -18.71 3.77 -24.81
C VAL A 91 -18.11 3.41 -23.46
N SER A 92 -17.87 2.13 -23.23
CA SER A 92 -17.17 1.63 -22.05
C SER A 92 -15.72 1.28 -22.37
N LEU A 93 -14.84 1.44 -21.38
CA LEU A 93 -13.42 1.10 -21.48
C LEU A 93 -13.20 -0.40 -21.76
N ASP A 94 -14.17 -1.28 -21.49
CA ASP A 94 -14.11 -2.71 -21.76
C ASP A 94 -14.92 -3.16 -22.99
N GLN A 95 -15.41 -2.23 -23.81
CA GLN A 95 -16.18 -2.56 -25.00
C GLN A 95 -15.34 -3.34 -26.02
N THR A 96 -15.76 -4.58 -26.32
CA THR A 96 -15.06 -5.48 -27.23
C THR A 96 -15.32 -5.16 -28.70
N GLY A 97 -14.34 -5.44 -29.57
CA GLY A 97 -14.47 -5.24 -31.02
C GLY A 97 -14.53 -3.77 -31.46
N ASN A 98 -14.20 -2.85 -30.57
CA ASN A 98 -14.11 -1.42 -30.86
C ASN A 98 -12.63 -1.00 -30.94
N PRO A 99 -12.08 -0.75 -32.14
CA PRO A 99 -10.66 -0.42 -32.31
C PRO A 99 -10.21 0.81 -31.52
N TYR A 100 -11.10 1.80 -31.34
CA TYR A 100 -10.82 2.98 -30.53
C TYR A 100 -10.61 2.61 -29.05
N VAL A 101 -11.47 1.75 -28.51
CA VAL A 101 -11.36 1.29 -27.11
C VAL A 101 -10.12 0.43 -26.93
N GLU A 102 -9.78 -0.44 -27.87
CA GLU A 102 -8.54 -1.23 -27.84
C GLU A 102 -7.30 -0.32 -27.82
N ALA A 103 -7.28 0.74 -28.63
CA ALA A 103 -6.20 1.72 -28.63
C ALA A 103 -6.13 2.52 -27.32
N TYR A 104 -7.29 2.89 -26.76
CA TYR A 104 -7.37 3.58 -25.46
C TYR A 104 -6.86 2.69 -24.32
N GLN A 105 -7.28 1.42 -24.26
CA GLN A 105 -6.77 0.45 -23.30
C GLN A 105 -5.25 0.29 -23.39
N LYS A 106 -4.71 0.17 -24.62
CA LYS A 106 -3.26 0.06 -24.84
C LYS A 106 -2.52 1.30 -24.32
N LEU A 107 -3.06 2.48 -24.58
CA LEU A 107 -2.49 3.74 -24.09
C LEU A 107 -2.48 3.82 -22.55
N LEU A 108 -3.59 3.46 -21.89
CA LEU A 108 -3.65 3.45 -20.41
C LEU A 108 -2.69 2.41 -19.81
N LYS A 109 -2.64 1.19 -20.38
CA LYS A 109 -1.71 0.14 -19.93
C LYS A 109 -0.26 0.57 -20.09
N GLN A 110 0.07 1.25 -21.20
CA GLN A 110 1.39 1.81 -21.40
C GLN A 110 1.71 2.89 -20.35
N ALA A 111 0.78 3.81 -20.08
CA ALA A 111 0.98 4.84 -19.08
C ALA A 111 1.24 4.24 -17.68
N VAL A 112 0.49 3.20 -17.29
CA VAL A 112 0.72 2.46 -16.04
C VAL A 112 2.08 1.75 -16.06
N GLY A 113 2.44 1.09 -17.15
CA GLY A 113 3.76 0.45 -17.30
C GLY A 113 4.93 1.45 -17.28
N ASP A 114 4.68 2.69 -17.69
CA ASP A 114 5.63 3.81 -17.64
C ASP A 114 5.63 4.53 -16.26
N GLY A 115 4.87 4.03 -15.27
CA GLY A 115 4.89 4.49 -13.87
C GLY A 115 3.73 5.39 -13.44
N ALA A 116 2.68 5.54 -14.25
CA ALA A 116 1.49 6.30 -13.85
C ALA A 116 0.59 5.50 -12.90
N THR A 117 0.04 6.16 -11.89
CA THR A 117 -0.95 5.55 -10.98
C THR A 117 -2.36 5.80 -11.47
N LEU A 118 -3.10 4.72 -11.76
CA LEU A 118 -4.48 4.78 -12.23
C LEU A 118 -5.46 4.88 -11.06
N GLY A 119 -6.49 5.72 -11.18
CA GLY A 119 -7.61 5.79 -10.25
C GLY A 119 -8.97 5.80 -10.96
N MET A 120 -10.01 5.48 -10.21
CA MET A 120 -11.39 5.48 -10.70
C MET A 120 -12.06 6.80 -10.35
N HIS A 121 -12.49 7.52 -11.38
CA HIS A 121 -13.13 8.83 -11.27
C HIS A 121 -14.64 8.71 -11.54
N GLY A 122 -15.36 8.18 -10.56
CA GLY A 122 -16.76 7.79 -10.72
C GLY A 122 -16.95 6.58 -11.65
N TYR A 123 -18.19 6.32 -12.06
CA TYR A 123 -18.51 5.29 -13.07
C TYR A 123 -18.77 5.90 -14.44
N THR A 124 -19.57 6.96 -14.50
CA THR A 124 -19.78 7.70 -15.76
C THR A 124 -19.62 9.19 -15.64
N HIS A 125 -19.38 9.74 -14.43
CA HIS A 125 -19.26 11.17 -14.22
C HIS A 125 -20.49 11.95 -14.74
N GLN A 126 -21.67 11.34 -14.64
CA GLN A 126 -22.95 11.94 -15.03
C GLN A 126 -24.14 11.25 -14.37
N VAL A 127 -25.30 11.92 -14.39
CA VAL A 127 -26.59 11.31 -14.01
C VAL A 127 -27.66 11.54 -15.07
N GLY A 128 -28.50 10.53 -15.25
CA GLY A 128 -29.66 10.59 -16.13
C GLY A 128 -29.44 9.85 -17.46
N ASN A 129 -30.49 9.82 -18.26
CA ASN A 129 -30.50 9.17 -19.58
C ASN A 129 -31.16 10.04 -20.66
N ILE A 130 -31.48 11.30 -20.32
CA ILE A 130 -32.10 12.27 -21.22
C ILE A 130 -31.26 13.54 -21.23
N ARG A 131 -31.28 14.26 -22.34
CA ARG A 131 -30.67 15.60 -22.44
C ARG A 131 -31.20 16.50 -21.32
N ARG A 132 -30.31 17.28 -20.71
CA ARG A 132 -30.64 18.38 -19.81
C ARG A 132 -29.89 19.63 -20.27
N ASP A 133 -30.50 20.78 -20.05
CA ASP A 133 -29.92 22.07 -20.44
C ASP A 133 -28.79 22.51 -19.50
N ASP A 134 -28.72 21.96 -18.29
CA ASP A 134 -27.63 22.18 -17.33
C ASP A 134 -26.38 21.34 -17.62
N GLY A 135 -26.44 20.43 -18.59
CA GLY A 135 -25.31 19.60 -19.02
C GLY A 135 -24.94 18.46 -18.06
N HIS A 136 -25.61 18.29 -16.91
CA HIS A 136 -25.22 17.29 -15.91
C HIS A 136 -25.44 15.82 -16.33
N GLN A 137 -26.10 15.57 -17.47
CA GLN A 137 -26.19 14.28 -18.13
C GLN A 137 -24.97 13.94 -19.00
N GLU A 138 -24.08 14.90 -19.25
CA GLU A 138 -22.85 14.70 -20.02
C GLU A 138 -21.73 14.27 -19.08
N SER A 139 -21.00 13.23 -19.51
CA SER A 139 -19.84 12.74 -18.77
C SER A 139 -18.77 13.84 -18.71
N GLY A 140 -18.10 13.98 -17.57
CA GLY A 140 -17.15 15.07 -17.32
C GLY A 140 -17.78 16.41 -16.89
N ILE A 141 -19.12 16.55 -16.96
CA ILE A 141 -19.84 17.75 -16.47
C ILE A 141 -20.75 17.42 -15.28
N GLY A 142 -21.32 16.22 -15.25
CA GLY A 142 -22.20 15.78 -14.18
C GLY A 142 -21.46 15.45 -12.88
N ASN A 143 -22.11 15.67 -11.73
CA ASN A 143 -21.53 15.28 -10.43
C ASN A 143 -21.65 13.77 -10.13
N GLU A 144 -22.47 13.04 -10.90
CA GLU A 144 -22.85 11.63 -10.70
C GLU A 144 -23.56 11.30 -9.37
N PHE A 145 -23.00 11.70 -8.24
CA PHE A 145 -23.48 11.49 -6.89
C PHE A 145 -23.83 12.81 -6.22
N ASN A 146 -24.73 12.78 -5.24
CA ASN A 146 -25.15 13.96 -4.48
C ASN A 146 -25.52 15.16 -5.39
N VAL A 147 -26.34 14.88 -6.40
CA VAL A 147 -26.77 15.82 -7.42
C VAL A 147 -27.96 16.62 -6.91
N PRO A 148 -27.87 17.96 -6.84
CA PRO A 148 -28.98 18.80 -6.40
C PRO A 148 -30.24 18.56 -7.23
N GLY A 149 -31.37 18.33 -6.56
CA GLY A 149 -32.65 18.07 -7.22
C GLY A 149 -32.83 16.65 -7.78
N SER A 150 -31.92 15.72 -7.48
CA SER A 150 -32.04 14.30 -7.85
C SER A 150 -31.88 13.41 -6.62
N GLU A 151 -32.98 13.16 -5.92
CA GLU A 151 -33.00 12.42 -4.63
C GLU A 151 -32.43 11.01 -4.74
N GLU A 152 -32.61 10.35 -5.89
CA GLU A 152 -32.05 9.02 -6.14
C GLU A 152 -30.52 8.99 -6.02
N THR A 153 -29.82 10.09 -6.31
CA THR A 153 -28.35 10.16 -6.27
C THR A 153 -27.76 10.32 -4.88
N LEU A 154 -28.59 10.39 -3.83
CA LEU A 154 -28.15 10.68 -2.46
C LEU A 154 -27.77 9.42 -1.66
N THR A 155 -28.15 8.23 -2.13
CA THR A 155 -28.06 6.99 -1.36
C THR A 155 -26.87 6.12 -1.78
N ALA A 156 -26.43 5.25 -0.87
CA ALA A 156 -25.49 4.19 -1.23
C ALA A 156 -26.12 3.15 -2.19
N SER A 157 -27.44 2.93 -2.13
CA SER A 157 -28.13 2.00 -3.05
C SER A 157 -28.04 2.43 -4.52
N PHE A 158 -27.93 3.73 -4.78
CA PHE A 158 -27.62 4.25 -6.12
C PHE A 158 -26.13 4.12 -6.47
N ALA A 159 -25.24 4.41 -5.51
CA ALA A 159 -23.81 4.44 -5.76
C ALA A 159 -23.16 3.05 -5.88
N GLU A 160 -23.58 2.07 -5.09
CA GLU A 160 -22.95 0.74 -5.04
C GLU A 160 -22.97 -0.01 -6.38
N PRO A 161 -24.10 -0.13 -7.11
CA PRO A 161 -24.08 -0.80 -8.41
C PRO A 161 -23.19 -0.09 -9.43
N ARG A 162 -23.06 1.23 -9.34
CA ARG A 162 -22.22 2.04 -10.25
C ARG A 162 -20.74 1.85 -9.95
N LEU A 163 -20.35 1.92 -8.67
CA LEU A 163 -19.01 1.59 -8.20
C LEU A 163 -18.57 0.20 -8.67
N LYS A 164 -19.42 -0.82 -8.44
CA LYS A 164 -19.14 -2.21 -8.86
C LYS A 164 -19.04 -2.34 -10.38
N ALA A 165 -19.91 -1.65 -11.14
CA ALA A 165 -19.87 -1.68 -12.59
C ALA A 165 -18.56 -1.09 -13.14
N GLY A 166 -18.12 0.07 -12.63
CA GLY A 166 -16.85 0.64 -13.07
C GLY A 166 -15.63 -0.19 -12.67
N LEU A 167 -15.61 -0.79 -11.47
CA LEU A 167 -14.57 -1.76 -11.08
C LEU A 167 -14.54 -2.97 -12.01
N ALA A 168 -15.71 -3.49 -12.41
CA ALA A 168 -15.79 -4.59 -13.36
C ALA A 168 -15.24 -4.21 -14.74
N ILE A 169 -15.52 -2.99 -15.22
CA ILE A 169 -14.97 -2.47 -16.48
C ILE A 169 -13.44 -2.41 -16.43
N PHE A 170 -12.86 -1.83 -15.37
CA PHE A 170 -11.39 -1.82 -15.21
C PHE A 170 -10.81 -3.23 -15.22
N LYS A 171 -11.40 -4.15 -14.46
CA LYS A 171 -10.99 -5.55 -14.41
C LYS A 171 -11.03 -6.21 -15.80
N ASN A 172 -12.12 -6.04 -16.54
CA ASN A 172 -12.29 -6.59 -17.89
C ASN A 172 -11.29 -5.99 -18.89
N ALA A 173 -10.94 -4.72 -18.72
CA ALA A 173 -9.90 -4.05 -19.49
C ALA A 173 -8.47 -4.49 -19.09
N GLY A 174 -8.30 -5.30 -18.04
CA GLY A 174 -6.98 -5.70 -17.53
C GLY A 174 -6.23 -4.55 -16.86
N LEU A 175 -6.96 -3.68 -16.16
CA LEU A 175 -6.46 -2.53 -15.42
C LEU A 175 -6.98 -2.57 -13.98
N GLN A 176 -6.24 -1.98 -13.05
CA GLN A 176 -6.60 -1.96 -11.63
C GLN A 176 -6.47 -0.54 -11.07
N PRO A 177 -7.58 0.13 -10.72
CA PRO A 177 -7.52 1.44 -10.09
C PRO A 177 -7.02 1.32 -8.64
N GLN A 178 -6.10 2.19 -8.26
CA GLN A 178 -5.44 2.21 -6.96
C GLN A 178 -6.02 3.25 -5.99
N PHE A 179 -6.75 4.24 -6.52
CA PHE A 179 -7.46 5.23 -5.70
C PHE A 179 -8.86 5.51 -6.26
N TRP A 180 -9.72 6.00 -5.37
CA TRP A 180 -11.04 6.54 -5.70
C TRP A 180 -11.01 8.07 -5.72
N GLU A 181 -11.78 8.66 -6.62
CA GLU A 181 -12.14 10.06 -6.55
C GLU A 181 -13.57 10.27 -7.10
N SER A 182 -14.43 10.86 -6.28
CA SER A 182 -15.82 11.13 -6.65
C SER A 182 -15.88 12.32 -7.61
N PRO A 183 -16.59 12.24 -8.74
CA PRO A 183 -16.81 13.35 -9.65
C PRO A 183 -17.13 14.68 -8.94
N HIS A 184 -16.33 15.71 -9.23
CA HIS A 184 -16.41 17.04 -8.60
C HIS A 184 -16.39 17.05 -7.06
N TYR A 185 -15.82 16.03 -6.42
CA TYR A 185 -15.77 15.88 -4.97
C TYR A 185 -17.18 15.93 -4.33
N ARG A 186 -18.13 15.25 -4.97
CA ARG A 186 -19.54 15.17 -4.54
C ARG A 186 -19.87 13.75 -4.09
N SER A 187 -20.31 13.65 -2.85
CA SER A 187 -20.78 12.41 -2.22
C SER A 187 -21.58 12.75 -0.97
N THR A 188 -22.38 11.82 -0.49
CA THR A 188 -22.99 11.85 0.85
C THR A 188 -22.14 11.06 1.85
N PRO A 189 -22.30 11.27 3.17
CA PRO A 189 -21.58 10.48 4.17
C PRO A 189 -21.76 8.97 4.03
N GLU A 190 -22.96 8.53 3.63
CA GLU A 190 -23.28 7.13 3.38
C GLU A 190 -22.50 6.58 2.16
N GLN A 191 -22.41 7.37 1.09
CA GLN A 191 -21.63 7.00 -0.09
C GLN A 191 -20.12 6.96 0.18
N ASP A 192 -19.60 7.86 1.01
CA ASP A 192 -18.19 7.81 1.40
C ASP A 192 -17.87 6.56 2.23
N GLN A 193 -18.77 6.12 3.12
CA GLN A 193 -18.65 4.82 3.78
C GLN A 193 -18.64 3.67 2.79
N LEU A 194 -19.50 3.69 1.77
CA LEU A 194 -19.48 2.71 0.69
C LEU A 194 -18.13 2.70 -0.03
N PHE A 195 -17.65 3.86 -0.52
CA PHE A 195 -16.42 3.93 -1.30
C PHE A 195 -15.20 3.43 -0.51
N ARG A 196 -15.11 3.76 0.79
CA ARG A 196 -14.04 3.27 1.69
C ARG A 196 -13.98 1.75 1.83
N ASN A 197 -15.09 1.01 1.63
CA ASN A 197 -15.04 -0.45 1.65
C ASN A 197 -14.42 -1.07 0.39
N TYR A 198 -14.32 -0.31 -0.70
CA TYR A 198 -13.73 -0.76 -1.96
C TYR A 198 -12.36 -0.15 -2.24
N PHE A 199 -12.07 1.01 -1.66
CA PHE A 199 -10.79 1.70 -1.80
C PHE A 199 -10.21 2.09 -0.44
N GLY A 200 -8.93 1.83 -0.24
CA GLY A 200 -8.18 2.30 0.92
C GLY A 200 -7.70 3.73 0.79
N LEU A 201 -7.54 4.19 -0.45
CA LEU A 201 -6.98 5.47 -0.79
C LEU A 201 -7.97 6.27 -1.63
N HIS A 202 -8.23 7.49 -1.17
CA HIS A 202 -9.10 8.45 -1.83
C HIS A 202 -8.24 9.66 -2.20
N TYR A 203 -8.09 9.95 -3.49
CA TYR A 203 -7.32 11.11 -3.91
C TYR A 203 -8.22 12.37 -3.94
N GLN A 204 -8.86 12.64 -2.82
CA GLN A 204 -9.69 13.81 -2.57
C GLN A 204 -9.64 14.16 -1.09
N ALA A 205 -10.11 15.35 -0.71
CA ALA A 205 -10.39 15.65 0.69
C ALA A 205 -11.58 14.82 1.22
N ASP A 206 -11.64 14.60 2.53
CA ASP A 206 -12.88 14.20 3.19
C ASP A 206 -13.83 15.40 3.22
N VAL A 207 -14.72 15.44 2.23
CA VAL A 207 -15.62 16.57 2.01
C VAL A 207 -16.73 16.67 3.05
N GLN A 208 -16.90 15.67 3.93
CA GLN A 208 -17.87 15.68 5.02
C GLN A 208 -17.30 16.36 6.27
N ILE A 209 -15.97 16.38 6.41
CA ILE A 209 -15.27 16.99 7.55
C ILE A 209 -14.70 18.35 7.16
N ASP A 210 -13.81 18.38 6.17
CA ASP A 210 -13.13 19.60 5.73
C ASP A 210 -12.64 19.46 4.28
N ARG A 211 -13.30 20.20 3.38
CA ARG A 211 -12.96 20.27 1.95
C ARG A 211 -11.61 20.92 1.67
N ASN A 212 -11.09 21.73 2.60
CA ASN A 212 -9.89 22.55 2.41
C ASN A 212 -8.73 22.10 3.30
N THR A 213 -8.75 20.83 3.72
CA THR A 213 -7.72 20.28 4.61
C THR A 213 -6.32 20.41 3.99
N PRO A 214 -5.29 20.79 4.77
CA PRO A 214 -3.97 21.07 4.22
C PRO A 214 -3.14 19.80 3.94
N VAL A 215 -3.49 18.66 4.55
CA VAL A 215 -2.70 17.41 4.53
C VAL A 215 -3.60 16.19 4.44
N ALA A 216 -3.03 15.00 4.27
CA ALA A 216 -3.81 13.76 4.29
C ALA A 216 -4.61 13.59 5.60
N GLN A 217 -5.82 13.05 5.48
CA GLN A 217 -6.70 12.70 6.58
C GLN A 217 -6.82 11.18 6.67
N TYR A 218 -6.56 10.63 7.85
CA TYR A 218 -6.61 9.19 8.11
C TYR A 218 -7.87 8.86 8.89
N ILE A 219 -8.66 7.95 8.34
CA ILE A 219 -9.81 7.34 9.01
C ILE A 219 -9.34 6.02 9.61
N ASN A 220 -9.57 5.83 10.91
CA ASN A 220 -9.14 4.64 11.63
C ASN A 220 -10.31 3.96 12.36
N GLU A 221 -11.25 3.44 11.59
CA GLU A 221 -12.42 2.75 12.12
C GLU A 221 -12.80 1.53 11.28
N PRO A 222 -13.39 0.49 11.91
CA PRO A 222 -14.13 -0.55 11.22
C PRO A 222 -15.23 0.02 10.34
N ASN A 223 -15.37 -0.53 9.15
CA ASN A 223 -16.52 -0.26 8.29
C ASN A 223 -17.08 -1.60 7.79
N SER A 224 -18.37 -1.86 8.02
CA SER A 224 -19.02 -3.14 7.72
C SER A 224 -20.34 -2.99 6.97
N GLY A 225 -20.67 -1.78 6.49
CA GLY A 225 -21.96 -1.50 5.88
C GLY A 225 -22.12 -2.05 4.46
N TYR A 226 -21.03 -2.28 3.74
CA TYR A 226 -21.05 -2.56 2.29
C TYR A 226 -20.01 -3.60 1.91
N GLY A 227 -20.43 -4.65 1.19
CA GLY A 227 -19.54 -5.73 0.78
C GLY A 227 -18.85 -6.42 1.96
N ALA A 228 -17.59 -6.83 1.77
CA ALA A 228 -16.72 -7.25 2.87
C ALA A 228 -16.36 -6.07 3.76
N SER A 229 -16.28 -6.30 5.07
CA SER A 229 -15.85 -5.28 6.03
C SER A 229 -14.43 -4.82 5.73
N SER A 230 -14.10 -3.58 6.10
CA SER A 230 -12.78 -2.98 5.98
C SER A 230 -12.33 -2.30 7.29
N MET A 231 -11.08 -1.85 7.34
CA MET A 231 -10.50 -1.12 8.47
C MET A 231 -9.69 0.08 7.95
N GLY A 232 -10.18 1.28 8.25
CA GLY A 232 -9.53 2.54 7.93
C GLY A 232 -9.45 2.90 6.44
N ALA A 233 -9.10 4.15 6.15
CA ALA A 233 -8.89 4.69 4.81
C ALA A 233 -8.09 6.00 4.89
N VAL A 234 -7.56 6.47 3.76
CA VAL A 234 -6.79 7.72 3.69
C VAL A 234 -7.36 8.63 2.60
N TYR A 235 -7.57 9.89 2.92
CA TYR A 235 -7.96 10.96 2.00
C TYR A 235 -6.79 11.88 1.76
N VAL A 236 -6.39 12.08 0.51
CA VAL A 236 -5.32 13.00 0.11
C VAL A 236 -5.93 14.18 -0.64
N PRO A 237 -5.88 15.41 -0.11
CA PRO A 237 -6.51 16.56 -0.76
C PRO A 237 -5.73 17.07 -1.98
N THR A 238 -6.34 18.02 -2.69
CA THR A 238 -5.71 18.83 -3.76
C THR A 238 -5.80 20.32 -3.40
N PRO A 239 -5.09 20.82 -2.36
CA PRO A 239 -5.28 22.18 -1.85
C PRO A 239 -4.94 23.28 -2.86
N PHE A 240 -4.18 22.96 -3.91
CA PHE A 240 -3.85 23.92 -4.97
C PHE A 240 -4.87 23.90 -6.11
N ASP A 241 -5.87 23.04 -6.04
CA ASP A 241 -6.98 22.94 -7.00
C ASP A 241 -6.45 22.66 -8.41
N TYR A 242 -6.91 23.38 -9.44
CA TYR A 242 -6.47 23.17 -10.82
C TYR A 242 -6.03 24.44 -11.54
N ILE A 243 -5.41 24.23 -12.70
CA ILE A 243 -5.13 25.29 -13.68
C ILE A 243 -6.29 25.36 -14.66
N SER A 244 -7.13 26.39 -14.54
CA SER A 244 -8.24 26.62 -15.48
C SER A 244 -7.73 27.03 -16.87
N PHE A 245 -8.54 26.81 -17.92
CA PHE A 245 -8.17 27.04 -19.33
C PHE A 245 -7.68 28.46 -19.67
N ASN A 246 -8.04 29.45 -18.85
CA ASN A 246 -7.69 30.87 -19.00
C ASN A 246 -6.61 31.34 -18.00
N LYS A 247 -5.96 30.42 -17.30
CA LYS A 247 -4.89 30.68 -16.35
C LYS A 247 -3.56 30.12 -16.87
N ASP A 248 -2.48 30.58 -16.25
CA ASP A 248 -1.12 30.12 -16.54
C ASP A 248 -0.55 29.28 -15.37
N GLU A 249 0.65 28.76 -15.54
CA GLU A 249 1.32 27.90 -14.57
C GLU A 249 1.60 28.58 -13.22
N LYS A 250 1.55 29.93 -13.15
CA LYS A 250 1.87 30.68 -11.94
C LYS A 250 0.88 30.41 -10.83
N VAL A 251 -0.35 30.02 -11.16
CA VAL A 251 -1.31 29.60 -10.15
C VAL A 251 -0.79 28.44 -9.31
N ILE A 252 0.13 27.60 -9.79
CA ILE A 252 0.76 26.55 -8.97
C ILE A 252 2.15 27.00 -8.52
N ILE A 253 2.99 27.50 -9.45
CA ILE A 253 4.39 27.85 -9.17
C ILE A 253 4.53 28.89 -8.06
N ASP A 254 3.58 29.82 -7.94
CA ASP A 254 3.63 30.85 -6.91
C ASP A 254 3.07 30.39 -5.57
N ARG A 255 2.46 29.20 -5.47
CA ARG A 255 1.92 28.67 -4.20
C ARG A 255 2.86 27.68 -3.52
N VAL A 256 3.66 26.92 -4.28
CA VAL A 256 4.58 25.92 -3.70
C VAL A 256 5.51 26.54 -2.66
N GLY A 257 5.63 25.89 -1.50
CA GLY A 257 6.53 26.30 -0.42
C GLY A 257 6.12 27.56 0.35
N LYS A 258 4.89 28.07 0.15
CA LYS A 258 4.36 29.23 0.90
C LYS A 258 3.42 28.86 2.06
N SER A 259 3.05 27.59 2.19
CA SER A 259 2.21 27.11 3.29
C SER A 259 2.59 25.68 3.68
N ASN A 260 1.99 25.21 4.77
CA ASN A 260 2.10 23.82 5.23
C ASN A 260 1.15 22.88 4.47
N ASN A 261 0.51 23.36 3.39
CA ASN A 261 -0.32 22.51 2.57
C ASN A 261 0.57 21.55 1.76
N ILE A 262 0.05 20.37 1.49
CA ILE A 262 0.62 19.52 0.45
C ILE A 262 0.51 20.23 -0.89
N ASN A 263 1.58 20.16 -1.69
CA ASN A 263 1.61 20.76 -3.02
C ASN A 263 0.91 19.83 -4.03
N SER A 264 -0.40 19.65 -3.87
CA SER A 264 -1.21 18.70 -4.64
C SER A 264 -2.25 19.46 -5.46
N PHE A 265 -2.34 19.13 -6.75
CA PHE A 265 -3.23 19.77 -7.73
C PHE A 265 -3.64 18.80 -8.83
N PHE A 266 -4.62 19.19 -9.64
CA PHE A 266 -5.01 18.46 -10.83
C PHE A 266 -4.92 19.31 -12.10
N TYR A 267 -4.84 18.63 -13.25
CA TYR A 267 -4.66 19.24 -14.55
C TYR A 267 -5.42 18.47 -15.62
N HIS A 268 -6.08 19.16 -16.55
CA HIS A 268 -6.80 18.51 -17.64
C HIS A 268 -5.91 18.40 -18.88
N PRO A 269 -5.51 17.19 -19.32
CA PRO A 269 -4.50 17.06 -20.39
C PRO A 269 -5.01 17.54 -21.75
N PHE A 270 -6.32 17.59 -21.98
CA PHE A 270 -6.88 18.13 -23.22
C PHE A 270 -6.56 19.63 -23.45
N LEU A 271 -6.19 20.38 -22.40
CA LEU A 271 -5.76 21.78 -22.53
C LEU A 271 -4.50 21.94 -23.41
N GLU A 272 -3.72 20.87 -23.52
CA GLU A 272 -2.48 20.82 -24.28
C GLU A 272 -2.71 20.53 -25.77
N PHE A 273 -3.88 20.01 -26.15
CA PHE A 273 -4.13 19.48 -27.50
C PHE A 273 -4.01 20.52 -28.60
N LYS A 274 -4.35 21.78 -28.30
CA LYS A 274 -4.21 22.92 -29.23
C LYS A 274 -2.76 23.32 -29.51
N HIS A 275 -1.82 22.87 -28.67
CA HIS A 275 -0.40 23.17 -28.81
C HIS A 275 0.36 22.09 -29.58
N LEU A 276 -0.25 20.93 -29.81
CA LEU A 276 0.40 19.79 -30.46
C LEU A 276 0.30 19.90 -31.98
N ILE A 277 1.40 19.58 -32.65
CA ILE A 277 1.47 19.52 -34.12
C ILE A 277 1.58 18.07 -34.58
N PRO A 278 0.91 17.70 -35.69
CA PRO A 278 0.99 16.35 -36.24
C PRO A 278 2.41 16.06 -36.74
N VAL A 279 2.84 14.82 -36.60
CA VAL A 279 4.05 14.29 -37.24
C VAL A 279 3.64 13.65 -38.56
N THR A 280 4.25 14.08 -39.66
CA THR A 280 3.94 13.60 -41.00
C THR A 280 5.17 13.00 -41.69
N ASN A 281 4.95 12.07 -42.61
CA ASN A 281 6.00 11.60 -43.53
C ASN A 281 6.31 12.66 -44.60
N ASP A 282 7.25 12.35 -45.50
CA ASP A 282 7.67 13.25 -46.58
C ASP A 282 6.53 13.61 -47.57
N GLN A 283 5.46 12.81 -47.58
CA GLN A 283 4.26 13.00 -48.39
C GLN A 283 3.19 13.82 -47.67
N GLY A 284 3.41 14.22 -46.42
CA GLY A 284 2.46 14.96 -45.60
C GLY A 284 1.37 14.10 -44.95
N GLU A 285 1.48 12.77 -45.01
CA GLU A 285 0.53 11.85 -44.36
C GLU A 285 0.90 11.65 -42.88
N PRO A 286 -0.08 11.46 -41.98
CA PRO A 286 0.20 11.24 -40.56
C PRO A 286 1.03 9.98 -40.31
N VAL A 287 2.10 10.12 -39.52
CA VAL A 287 2.84 8.97 -39.00
C VAL A 287 1.99 8.28 -37.95
N LEU A 288 1.86 6.96 -38.04
CA LEU A 288 1.16 6.16 -37.05
C LEU A 288 2.17 5.42 -36.17
N ARG A 289 1.99 5.53 -34.86
CA ARG A 289 2.67 4.69 -33.86
C ARG A 289 1.59 3.88 -33.16
N ASP A 290 1.73 2.56 -33.11
CA ASP A 290 0.76 1.68 -32.42
C ASP A 290 -0.72 1.88 -32.86
N GLY A 291 -0.95 2.28 -34.11
CA GLY A 291 -2.29 2.53 -34.65
C GLY A 291 -2.89 3.92 -34.34
N LEU A 292 -2.19 4.77 -33.60
CA LEU A 292 -2.61 6.16 -33.34
C LEU A 292 -1.73 7.16 -34.11
N PRO A 293 -2.29 8.27 -34.63
CA PRO A 293 -1.52 9.36 -35.22
C PRO A 293 -0.52 9.97 -34.22
N GLU A 294 0.70 10.21 -34.69
CA GLU A 294 1.77 10.77 -33.86
C GLU A 294 1.73 12.29 -33.84
N PHE A 295 1.92 12.83 -32.65
CA PHE A 295 1.92 14.26 -32.36
C PHE A 295 3.14 14.60 -31.54
N ARG A 296 3.57 15.87 -31.62
CA ARG A 296 4.67 16.38 -30.81
C ARG A 296 4.41 17.82 -30.39
N TYR A 297 5.06 18.23 -29.31
CA TYR A 297 5.15 19.64 -28.98
C TYR A 297 6.07 20.37 -29.98
N PRO A 298 5.75 21.61 -30.37
CA PRO A 298 6.65 22.45 -31.12
C PRO A 298 7.94 22.75 -30.32
N ALA A 299 9.03 23.02 -31.04
CA ALA A 299 10.31 23.35 -30.41
C ALA A 299 10.22 24.68 -29.64
N GLN A 300 9.54 25.66 -30.24
CA GLN A 300 9.25 26.99 -29.66
C GLN A 300 7.82 27.02 -29.10
N ASP A 301 7.43 28.10 -28.41
CA ASP A 301 6.08 28.32 -27.88
C ASP A 301 5.60 27.28 -26.86
N LYS A 302 6.35 27.17 -25.76
CA LYS A 302 6.06 26.23 -24.68
C LYS A 302 4.64 26.43 -24.12
N SER A 303 3.93 25.32 -23.99
CA SER A 303 2.59 25.25 -23.41
C SER A 303 2.59 25.51 -21.89
N VAL A 304 1.40 25.55 -21.28
CA VAL A 304 1.25 25.76 -19.84
C VAL A 304 1.84 24.58 -19.07
N LEU A 305 1.56 23.34 -19.46
CA LEU A 305 2.13 22.16 -18.82
C LEU A 305 3.66 22.14 -18.93
N GLN A 306 4.22 22.51 -20.09
CA GLN A 306 5.67 22.56 -20.28
C GLN A 306 6.35 23.59 -19.36
N LYS A 307 5.77 24.79 -19.25
CA LYS A 307 6.24 25.84 -18.35
C LYS A 307 6.10 25.44 -16.89
N LEU A 308 4.99 24.81 -16.52
CA LEU A 308 4.73 24.32 -15.17
C LEU A 308 5.82 23.34 -14.71
N ILE A 309 6.07 22.29 -15.50
CA ILE A 309 7.05 21.25 -15.15
C ILE A 309 8.45 21.85 -15.06
N ALA A 310 8.84 22.66 -16.05
CA ALA A 310 10.15 23.31 -16.05
C ALA A 310 10.32 24.23 -14.82
N GLY A 311 9.29 25.00 -14.48
CA GLY A 311 9.33 25.93 -13.35
C GLY A 311 9.34 25.25 -11.99
N LEU A 312 8.59 24.16 -11.80
CA LEU A 312 8.62 23.37 -10.57
C LEU A 312 9.99 22.71 -10.37
N LYS A 313 10.55 22.09 -11.42
CA LYS A 313 11.91 21.52 -11.38
C LYS A 313 12.98 22.58 -11.11
N ALA A 314 12.88 23.75 -11.73
CA ALA A 314 13.81 24.87 -11.48
C ALA A 314 13.78 25.35 -10.02
N LYS A 315 12.63 25.21 -9.34
CA LYS A 315 12.49 25.47 -7.89
C LYS A 315 12.94 24.30 -7.01
N GLY A 316 13.40 23.19 -7.60
CA GLY A 316 13.85 22.00 -6.91
C GLY A 316 12.72 21.09 -6.43
N TYR A 317 11.50 21.21 -6.99
CA TYR A 317 10.41 20.30 -6.68
C TYR A 317 10.47 19.03 -7.52
N LYS A 318 10.28 17.88 -6.87
CA LYS A 318 10.14 16.56 -7.49
C LYS A 318 8.67 16.16 -7.56
N PHE A 319 8.30 15.36 -8.56
CA PHE A 319 6.95 14.82 -8.66
C PHE A 319 6.90 13.48 -7.93
N TYR A 320 5.96 13.33 -6.99
CA TYR A 320 5.77 12.15 -6.17
C TYR A 320 4.48 11.42 -6.55
N SER A 321 4.49 10.10 -6.40
CA SER A 321 3.26 9.32 -6.36
C SER A 321 2.48 9.67 -5.08
N ILE A 322 1.16 9.58 -5.13
CA ILE A 322 0.30 9.60 -3.95
C ILE A 322 0.67 8.47 -2.99
N GLN A 323 1.17 7.36 -3.54
CA GLN A 323 1.64 6.22 -2.77
C GLN A 323 3.04 6.45 -2.16
N ASP A 324 3.82 7.44 -2.60
CA ASP A 324 5.03 7.84 -1.85
C ASP A 324 4.65 8.80 -0.70
N TYR A 325 3.58 9.58 -0.89
CA TYR A 325 3.04 10.43 0.16
C TYR A 325 2.27 9.64 1.24
N VAL A 326 1.60 8.56 0.83
CA VAL A 326 0.90 7.58 1.69
C VAL A 326 1.47 6.18 1.37
N PRO A 327 2.63 5.80 1.95
CA PRO A 327 3.36 4.57 1.60
C PRO A 327 2.54 3.30 1.80
N PHE A 328 1.69 3.28 2.82
CA PHE A 328 0.86 2.12 3.14
C PHE A 328 -0.61 2.43 2.95
N THR A 329 -1.24 1.76 1.99
CA THR A 329 -2.67 1.89 1.72
C THR A 329 -3.45 0.81 2.45
N PRO A 330 -4.42 1.16 3.32
CA PRO A 330 -5.31 0.18 3.94
C PRO A 330 -6.00 -0.71 2.89
N SER A 331 -5.86 -2.03 3.03
CA SER A 331 -6.31 -3.01 2.05
C SER A 331 -7.30 -3.98 2.71
N GLN A 332 -7.02 -5.27 2.66
CA GLN A 332 -7.93 -6.33 3.06
C GLN A 332 -8.18 -6.35 4.57
N ARG A 333 -9.40 -6.68 4.96
CA ARG A 333 -9.74 -7.12 6.31
C ARG A 333 -10.24 -8.56 6.24
N VAL A 334 -9.46 -9.47 6.80
CA VAL A 334 -9.68 -10.90 6.72
C VAL A 334 -10.16 -11.41 8.07
N GLN A 335 -11.30 -12.10 8.08
CA GLN A 335 -11.75 -12.78 9.29
C GLN A 335 -10.86 -13.99 9.56
N ILE A 336 -10.20 -13.99 10.72
CA ILE A 336 -9.46 -15.13 11.24
C ILE A 336 -10.30 -15.76 12.35
N LYS A 337 -10.47 -17.09 12.33
CA LYS A 337 -11.28 -17.81 13.31
C LYS A 337 -10.38 -18.57 14.27
N PRO A 338 -9.73 -17.90 15.24
CA PRO A 338 -8.97 -18.61 16.25
C PRO A 338 -9.93 -19.51 17.03
N THR A 339 -9.54 -20.76 17.16
CA THR A 339 -10.25 -21.81 17.90
C THR A 339 -9.73 -21.92 19.32
N GLY A 340 -8.48 -21.52 19.57
CA GLY A 340 -7.86 -21.46 20.88
C GLY A 340 -6.86 -20.30 21.01
N GLN A 341 -6.52 -19.95 22.26
CA GLN A 341 -5.57 -18.87 22.56
C GLN A 341 -4.12 -19.20 22.14
N GLN A 342 -3.81 -20.47 21.87
CA GLN A 342 -2.48 -20.93 21.47
C GLN A 342 -2.33 -21.18 19.96
N ASP A 343 -3.36 -20.88 19.17
CA ASP A 343 -3.33 -21.05 17.71
C ASP A 343 -2.14 -20.30 17.10
N LYS A 344 -1.52 -20.90 16.10
CA LYS A 344 -0.39 -20.28 15.39
C LYS A 344 -0.85 -19.77 14.04
N LEU A 345 -0.94 -18.44 13.94
CA LEU A 345 -1.17 -17.74 12.68
C LEU A 345 0.16 -17.34 12.05
N MET A 346 0.32 -17.67 10.77
CA MET A 346 1.49 -17.33 9.97
C MET A 346 1.03 -16.81 8.60
N LEU A 347 1.88 -15.99 7.98
CA LEU A 347 1.69 -15.46 6.63
C LEU A 347 2.91 -15.82 5.79
N GLY A 348 2.68 -16.27 4.56
CA GLY A 348 3.72 -16.57 3.58
C GLY A 348 3.14 -17.27 2.35
N ASP A 349 3.86 -17.19 1.23
CA ASP A 349 3.46 -17.83 -0.04
C ASP A 349 3.69 -19.35 0.04
N VAL A 350 2.66 -20.08 0.43
CA VAL A 350 2.71 -21.55 0.55
C VAL A 350 2.05 -22.20 -0.66
N THR A 351 1.19 -21.50 -1.39
CA THR A 351 0.59 -21.97 -2.65
C THR A 351 1.55 -21.88 -3.84
N GLY A 352 2.49 -20.93 -3.81
CA GLY A 352 3.42 -20.61 -4.88
C GLY A 352 2.84 -19.69 -5.94
N ASP A 353 1.77 -18.94 -5.63
CA ASP A 353 1.16 -17.97 -6.54
C ASP A 353 1.83 -16.58 -6.48
N GLY A 354 2.83 -16.45 -5.60
CA GLY A 354 3.67 -15.27 -5.42
C GLY A 354 3.08 -14.23 -4.46
N GLN A 355 1.96 -14.49 -3.78
CA GLN A 355 1.42 -13.62 -2.72
C GLN A 355 1.28 -14.42 -1.42
N SER A 356 1.16 -13.74 -0.28
CA SER A 356 1.07 -14.44 1.00
C SER A 356 -0.27 -15.13 1.20
N ASP A 357 -0.24 -16.32 1.79
CA ASP A 357 -1.39 -17.07 2.24
C ASP A 357 -1.50 -17.05 3.78
N LEU A 358 -2.71 -17.29 4.29
CA LEU A 358 -2.93 -17.43 5.72
C LEU A 358 -2.80 -18.89 6.15
N VAL A 359 -1.80 -19.19 6.97
CA VAL A 359 -1.61 -20.52 7.58
C VAL A 359 -2.00 -20.47 9.05
N ASN A 360 -2.97 -21.31 9.45
CA ASN A 360 -3.40 -21.43 10.84
C ASN A 360 -3.20 -22.86 11.35
N TRP A 361 -2.45 -23.02 12.44
CA TRP A 361 -2.35 -24.27 13.19
C TRP A 361 -3.27 -24.20 14.42
N ASP A 362 -4.37 -24.95 14.35
CA ASP A 362 -5.41 -25.04 15.39
C ASP A 362 -4.86 -25.82 16.60
N SER A 363 -4.79 -25.16 17.74
CA SER A 363 -4.21 -25.73 18.96
C SER A 363 -5.08 -26.78 19.65
N GLN A 364 -6.37 -26.86 19.32
CA GLN A 364 -7.30 -27.84 19.89
C GLN A 364 -7.38 -29.10 19.04
N LYS A 365 -7.42 -28.95 17.72
CA LYS A 365 -7.58 -30.05 16.76
C LYS A 365 -6.25 -30.58 16.22
N GLY A 366 -5.19 -29.78 16.27
CA GLY A 366 -3.92 -30.11 15.61
C GLY A 366 -4.00 -30.04 14.08
N THR A 367 -5.03 -29.44 13.52
CA THR A 367 -5.17 -29.26 12.07
C THR A 367 -4.39 -28.02 11.62
N ILE A 368 -3.64 -28.13 10.53
CA ILE A 368 -3.04 -26.99 9.84
C ILE A 368 -3.93 -26.69 8.64
N THR A 369 -4.47 -25.48 8.62
CA THR A 369 -5.34 -24.97 7.56
C THR A 369 -4.66 -23.85 6.81
N VAL A 370 -4.89 -23.78 5.51
CA VAL A 370 -4.41 -22.70 4.64
C VAL A 370 -5.59 -22.04 3.96
N THR A 371 -5.60 -20.71 3.98
CA THR A 371 -6.54 -19.87 3.22
C THR A 371 -5.73 -19.12 2.17
N PRO A 372 -5.89 -19.46 0.88
CA PRO A 372 -5.15 -18.78 -0.17
C PRO A 372 -5.37 -17.26 -0.16
N GLY A 373 -4.30 -16.50 -0.31
CA GLY A 373 -4.35 -15.04 -0.33
C GLY A 373 -5.08 -14.47 -1.55
N SER A 374 -5.53 -13.22 -1.45
CA SER A 374 -6.03 -12.41 -2.57
C SER A 374 -5.67 -10.94 -2.35
N PHE A 375 -4.46 -10.70 -1.87
CA PHE A 375 -3.98 -9.37 -1.48
C PHE A 375 -3.68 -8.49 -2.69
N ARG A 376 -3.28 -9.08 -3.83
CA ARG A 376 -3.17 -8.37 -5.13
C ARG A 376 -4.49 -7.78 -5.61
N GLY A 377 -5.61 -8.41 -5.23
CA GLY A 377 -6.93 -8.04 -5.68
C GLY A 377 -7.43 -6.73 -5.10
N MET A 378 -8.60 -6.29 -5.58
CA MET A 378 -9.31 -5.15 -4.99
C MET A 378 -9.66 -5.42 -3.53
N ARG A 379 -9.71 -4.35 -2.72
CA ARG A 379 -9.94 -4.37 -1.26
C ARG A 379 -11.12 -5.24 -0.78
N ASN A 380 -12.17 -5.36 -1.57
CA ASN A 380 -13.39 -6.11 -1.22
C ASN A 380 -13.43 -7.53 -1.80
N ASN A 381 -12.38 -7.96 -2.51
CA ASN A 381 -12.28 -9.32 -3.03
C ASN A 381 -12.19 -10.31 -1.88
N ALA A 382 -13.00 -11.38 -1.95
CA ALA A 382 -12.89 -12.46 -1.00
C ALA A 382 -11.51 -13.14 -1.09
N GLN A 383 -11.01 -13.56 0.07
CA GLN A 383 -9.87 -14.47 0.15
C GLN A 383 -10.26 -15.86 -0.39
N GLY A 384 -9.27 -16.71 -0.63
CA GLY A 384 -9.47 -18.08 -1.04
C GLY A 384 -10.26 -18.92 -0.02
N THR A 385 -10.71 -20.09 -0.44
CA THR A 385 -11.42 -21.01 0.47
C THR A 385 -10.41 -21.74 1.36
N SER A 386 -10.63 -21.69 2.68
CA SER A 386 -9.79 -22.37 3.65
C SER A 386 -9.88 -23.90 3.51
N SER A 387 -8.73 -24.58 3.56
CA SER A 387 -8.64 -26.05 3.46
C SER A 387 -7.59 -26.62 4.42
N VAL A 388 -7.76 -27.88 4.85
CA VAL A 388 -6.81 -28.57 5.73
C VAL A 388 -5.65 -29.10 4.90
N TRP A 389 -4.43 -28.67 5.22
CA TRP A 389 -3.20 -29.04 4.50
C TRP A 389 -2.37 -30.09 5.23
N ALA A 390 -2.50 -30.19 6.55
CA ALA A 390 -1.84 -31.23 7.35
C ALA A 390 -2.54 -31.44 8.70
N ASN A 391 -2.28 -32.59 9.33
CA ASN A 391 -2.68 -32.90 10.70
C ASN A 391 -1.43 -33.14 11.53
N VAL A 392 -1.11 -32.21 12.42
CA VAL A 392 0.04 -32.29 13.33
C VAL A 392 -0.47 -32.02 14.75
N PRO A 393 -0.52 -33.03 15.63
CA PRO A 393 -1.04 -32.86 16.98
C PRO A 393 -0.34 -31.71 17.71
N PHE A 394 -1.13 -30.79 18.24
CA PHE A 394 -0.62 -29.67 19.01
C PHE A 394 -0.27 -30.12 20.44
N LYS A 395 0.82 -29.59 20.99
CA LYS A 395 1.24 -29.79 22.38
C LYS A 395 1.62 -28.44 22.96
N ASP A 396 1.22 -28.18 24.21
CA ASP A 396 1.55 -26.95 24.91
C ASP A 396 3.07 -26.69 24.91
N GLY A 397 3.48 -25.53 24.39
CA GLY A 397 4.88 -25.19 24.18
C GLY A 397 5.46 -25.56 22.81
N ALA A 398 4.64 -26.12 21.91
CA ALA A 398 5.00 -26.30 20.50
C ALA A 398 4.98 -24.95 19.77
N VAL A 399 5.89 -24.81 18.81
CA VAL A 399 6.06 -23.61 18.01
C VAL A 399 6.25 -23.97 16.55
N ALA A 400 5.81 -23.07 15.67
CA ALA A 400 5.91 -23.24 14.24
C ALA A 400 6.32 -21.92 13.57
N ALA A 401 6.95 -22.03 12.41
CA ALA A 401 7.29 -20.90 11.57
C ALA A 401 7.39 -21.36 10.10
N LEU A 402 7.00 -20.48 9.19
CA LEU A 402 7.26 -20.68 7.77
C LEU A 402 8.72 -20.34 7.46
N GLU A 403 9.28 -20.98 6.44
CA GLU A 403 10.54 -20.54 5.84
C GLU A 403 10.32 -19.13 5.27
N ALA A 404 11.17 -18.17 5.62
CA ALA A 404 11.09 -16.83 5.03
C ALA A 404 11.41 -16.95 3.53
N GLY A 405 10.46 -16.54 2.68
CA GLY A 405 10.77 -16.16 1.30
C GLY A 405 11.62 -14.89 1.37
N ASP A 406 12.74 -14.85 0.66
CA ASP A 406 13.24 -13.54 0.24
C ASP A 406 12.23 -13.00 -0.77
N ALA A 407 11.92 -11.70 -0.74
CA ALA A 407 11.03 -11.06 -1.72
C ALA A 407 11.44 -11.30 -3.19
N SER A 408 12.66 -11.84 -3.41
CA SER A 408 13.24 -12.22 -4.70
C SER A 408 13.37 -13.73 -4.94
N ALA A 409 13.04 -14.60 -3.98
CA ALA A 409 13.27 -16.04 -4.09
C ALA A 409 12.01 -16.77 -4.60
N GLU A 410 12.03 -17.16 -5.87
CA GLU A 410 11.10 -18.15 -6.42
C GLU A 410 11.12 -19.43 -5.57
N GLY A 411 10.08 -19.66 -4.77
CA GLY A 411 9.97 -20.87 -3.97
C GLY A 411 8.88 -20.81 -2.90
N LYS A 412 8.08 -21.86 -2.84
CA LYS A 412 7.03 -22.04 -1.83
C LYS A 412 7.62 -22.12 -0.43
N ASN A 413 7.02 -21.41 0.52
CA ASN A 413 7.47 -21.46 1.90
C ASN A 413 7.18 -22.83 2.53
N GLY A 414 8.23 -23.51 2.98
CA GLY A 414 8.10 -24.71 3.82
C GLY A 414 7.62 -24.35 5.23
N LEU A 415 7.20 -25.36 5.99
CA LEU A 415 6.75 -25.21 7.37
C LEU A 415 7.67 -25.97 8.32
N TRP A 416 8.14 -25.30 9.37
CA TRP A 416 8.89 -25.91 10.46
C TRP A 416 8.06 -25.99 11.71
N ILE A 417 8.11 -27.14 12.38
CA ILE A 417 7.43 -27.36 13.67
C ILE A 417 8.43 -27.92 14.67
N MET A 418 8.50 -27.31 15.84
CA MET A 418 9.26 -27.80 16.97
C MET A 418 8.33 -28.15 18.12
N SER A 419 8.31 -29.44 18.48
CA SER A 419 7.52 -29.99 19.57
C SER A 419 8.28 -29.92 20.91
N PRO A 420 7.58 -29.66 22.02
CA PRO A 420 8.15 -29.70 23.36
C PRO A 420 8.69 -31.07 23.74
N THR A 421 8.24 -32.13 23.07
CA THR A 421 8.67 -33.53 23.32
C THR A 421 10.03 -33.87 22.73
N GLY A 422 10.71 -32.93 22.05
CA GLY A 422 12.03 -33.16 21.46
C GLY A 422 11.97 -33.62 20.01
N LEU A 423 10.98 -33.14 19.25
CA LEU A 423 10.87 -33.42 17.82
C LEU A 423 10.96 -32.10 17.04
N LEU A 424 11.79 -32.09 16.01
CA LEU A 424 11.84 -31.03 15.00
C LEU A 424 11.41 -31.63 13.66
N GLN A 425 10.49 -30.98 12.97
CA GLN A 425 9.94 -31.45 11.70
C GLN A 425 9.98 -30.35 10.66
N ARG A 426 10.30 -30.73 9.42
CA ARG A 426 10.24 -29.88 8.23
C ARG A 426 9.21 -30.45 7.27
N PHE A 427 8.26 -29.63 6.89
CA PHE A 427 7.25 -29.91 5.88
C PHE A 427 7.52 -29.04 4.65
N GLU A 428 7.24 -29.60 3.48
CA GLU A 428 7.29 -28.89 2.20
C GLU A 428 5.89 -28.75 1.64
N SER A 429 5.64 -27.62 0.97
CA SER A 429 4.37 -27.38 0.30
C SER A 429 4.38 -27.92 -1.13
N ASP A 430 3.40 -28.75 -1.46
CA ASP A 430 3.10 -29.16 -2.84
C ASP A 430 2.07 -28.23 -3.54
N SER A 431 1.79 -27.06 -2.95
CA SER A 431 0.74 -26.09 -3.31
C SER A 431 -0.67 -26.42 -2.85
N GLN A 432 -0.89 -27.60 -2.27
CA GLN A 432 -2.20 -28.02 -1.74
C GLN A 432 -2.12 -28.66 -0.36
N HIS A 433 -0.95 -29.17 0.03
CA HIS A 433 -0.70 -29.86 1.29
C HIS A 433 0.70 -29.57 1.80
N PHE A 434 0.86 -29.75 3.11
CA PHE A 434 2.18 -29.82 3.75
C PHE A 434 2.57 -31.28 3.92
N THR A 435 3.61 -31.72 3.20
CA THR A 435 4.14 -33.08 3.30
C THR A 435 5.38 -33.09 4.19
N LEU A 436 5.41 -33.98 5.19
CA LEU A 436 6.57 -34.15 6.07
C LEU A 436 7.76 -34.66 5.23
N GLN A 437 8.82 -33.85 5.15
CA GLN A 437 10.03 -34.20 4.41
C GLN A 437 11.09 -34.82 5.31
N LYS A 438 11.27 -34.26 6.51
CA LYS A 438 12.32 -34.71 7.42
C LYS A 438 11.95 -34.42 8.86
N GLU A 439 12.40 -35.33 9.73
CA GLU A 439 12.27 -35.19 11.18
C GLU A 439 13.59 -35.46 11.88
N TRP A 440 13.78 -34.81 13.02
CA TRP A 440 14.95 -34.98 13.86
C TRP A 440 14.55 -35.09 15.33
N LYS A 441 15.21 -36.00 16.04
CA LYS A 441 15.18 -36.03 17.50
C LYS A 441 16.11 -34.95 18.04
N ILE A 442 15.57 -34.08 18.86
CA ILE A 442 16.28 -32.99 19.51
C ILE A 442 16.03 -33.03 21.02
N ALA A 443 16.72 -32.20 21.78
CA ALA A 443 16.41 -32.06 23.21
C ALA A 443 14.96 -31.56 23.37
N PRO A 444 14.17 -32.09 24.32
CA PRO A 444 12.86 -31.55 24.69
C PRO A 444 12.95 -30.08 25.11
N ARG A 445 12.10 -29.21 24.55
CA ARG A 445 12.13 -27.74 24.77
C ARG A 445 10.75 -27.11 24.66
N ASN A 446 10.29 -26.47 25.73
CA ASN A 446 9.12 -25.58 25.66
C ASN A 446 9.56 -24.21 25.11
N CYS A 447 8.95 -23.77 24.02
CA CYS A 447 9.27 -22.51 23.36
C CYS A 447 8.05 -21.59 23.23
N SER A 448 8.31 -20.29 23.13
CA SER A 448 7.32 -19.25 22.85
C SER A 448 7.23 -18.95 21.35
N ASN A 449 8.37 -18.94 20.67
CA ASN A 449 8.50 -18.63 19.25
C ASN A 449 9.50 -19.56 18.55
N LEU A 450 9.33 -19.72 17.24
CA LEU A 450 10.28 -20.36 16.33
C LEU A 450 10.73 -19.34 15.29
N TYR A 451 12.01 -19.37 14.92
CA TYR A 451 12.57 -18.54 13.86
C TYR A 451 13.37 -19.41 12.91
N VAL A 452 13.25 -19.13 11.62
CA VAL A 452 13.96 -19.85 10.54
C VAL A 452 14.93 -18.89 9.88
N LEU A 453 16.22 -19.06 10.15
CA LEU A 453 17.28 -18.18 9.68
C LEU A 453 18.02 -18.83 8.51
N ARG A 454 17.81 -18.35 7.29
CA ARG A 454 18.57 -18.80 6.12
C ARG A 454 20.03 -18.36 6.23
N GLN A 455 20.98 -19.26 5.95
CA GLN A 455 22.43 -19.03 6.13
C GLN A 455 23.22 -19.11 4.81
N GLY A 456 22.52 -19.03 3.66
CA GLY A 456 23.07 -19.21 2.32
C GLY A 456 23.31 -20.68 1.94
N SER A 457 23.36 -20.97 0.63
CA SER A 457 23.66 -22.30 0.08
C SER A 457 22.74 -23.45 0.57
N GLY A 458 21.48 -23.14 0.92
CA GLY A 458 20.50 -24.10 1.42
C GLY A 458 20.69 -24.55 2.86
N ASN A 459 21.58 -23.88 3.63
CA ASN A 459 21.72 -24.12 5.05
C ASN A 459 20.79 -23.20 5.86
N THR A 460 20.30 -23.71 6.98
CA THR A 460 19.29 -23.02 7.79
C THR A 460 19.61 -23.18 9.27
N VAL A 461 19.33 -22.16 10.07
CA VAL A 461 19.32 -22.25 11.53
C VAL A 461 17.89 -22.16 12.02
N ILE A 462 17.48 -23.17 12.78
CA ILE A 462 16.18 -23.18 13.45
C ILE A 462 16.39 -22.73 14.89
N ALA A 463 15.81 -21.59 15.26
CA ALA A 463 16.00 -20.98 16.56
C ALA A 463 14.70 -20.97 17.37
N GLY A 464 14.77 -21.41 18.62
CA GLY A 464 13.62 -21.44 19.53
C GLY A 464 13.87 -20.57 20.73
N LEU A 465 13.00 -19.58 20.96
CA LEU A 465 13.01 -18.80 22.20
C LEU A 465 12.24 -19.58 23.26
N SER A 466 12.83 -19.82 24.43
CA SER A 466 12.18 -20.53 25.53
C SER A 466 10.87 -19.87 25.95
N SER A 467 9.95 -20.62 26.56
CA SER A 467 8.66 -20.08 27.03
C SER A 467 8.81 -18.99 28.10
N ASP A 468 9.87 -19.06 28.92
CA ASP A 468 10.25 -17.99 29.87
C ASP A 468 11.00 -16.82 29.23
N ARG A 469 11.24 -16.88 27.91
CA ARG A 469 11.92 -15.86 27.10
C ARG A 469 13.30 -15.45 27.62
N LEU A 470 13.99 -16.37 28.31
CA LEU A 470 15.33 -16.16 28.88
C LEU A 470 16.44 -16.89 28.11
N THR A 471 16.10 -17.84 27.24
CA THR A 471 17.10 -18.63 26.52
C THR A 471 16.74 -18.78 25.04
N LEU A 472 17.71 -18.52 24.17
CA LEU A 472 17.62 -18.82 22.74
C LEU A 472 18.37 -20.12 22.44
N PHE A 473 17.63 -21.13 22.01
CA PHE A 473 18.16 -22.38 21.48
C PHE A 473 18.35 -22.27 19.98
N GLY A 474 19.23 -23.08 19.40
CA GLY A 474 19.42 -23.13 17.97
C GLY A 474 19.90 -24.49 17.47
N TYR A 475 19.52 -24.83 16.25
CA TYR A 475 20.00 -25.99 15.53
C TYR A 475 20.42 -25.56 14.13
N TYR A 476 21.67 -25.82 13.77
CA TYR A 476 22.15 -25.67 12.40
C TYR A 476 21.75 -26.91 11.60
N VAL A 477 21.01 -26.71 10.52
CA VAL A 477 20.59 -27.75 9.57
C VAL A 477 21.30 -27.50 8.24
N SER A 478 22.14 -28.45 7.83
CA SER A 478 22.85 -28.37 6.55
C SER A 478 21.91 -28.64 5.37
N LYS A 479 22.31 -28.27 4.15
CA LYS A 479 21.56 -28.63 2.92
C LYS A 479 21.30 -30.14 2.78
N GLY A 480 22.20 -31.00 3.27
CA GLY A 480 22.01 -32.46 3.31
C GLY A 480 21.08 -32.94 4.44
N GLY A 481 20.63 -32.04 5.30
CA GLY A 481 19.77 -32.28 6.46
C GLY A 481 20.48 -32.93 7.63
N GLU A 482 21.80 -32.74 7.76
CA GLU A 482 22.49 -32.99 9.03
C GLU A 482 22.15 -31.89 10.01
N ILE A 483 21.96 -32.25 11.28
CA ILE A 483 21.59 -31.31 12.34
C ILE A 483 22.70 -31.23 13.39
N LYS A 484 23.06 -30.01 13.81
CA LYS A 484 24.02 -29.75 14.88
C LYS A 484 23.45 -28.72 15.87
N PRO A 485 23.40 -29.00 17.18
CA PRO A 485 22.91 -28.04 18.15
C PRO A 485 23.88 -26.87 18.32
N LEU A 486 23.35 -25.67 18.47
CA LEU A 486 24.11 -24.49 18.87
C LEU A 486 24.17 -24.39 20.40
N LYS A 487 25.28 -23.87 20.94
CA LYS A 487 25.38 -23.50 22.35
C LYS A 487 24.28 -22.46 22.68
N PRO A 488 23.35 -22.73 23.64
CA PRO A 488 22.26 -21.82 23.92
C PRO A 488 22.74 -20.46 24.43
N TYR A 489 22.07 -19.39 24.00
CA TYR A 489 22.32 -18.04 24.49
C TYR A 489 21.35 -17.70 25.62
N LYS A 490 21.86 -17.29 26.79
CA LYS A 490 21.04 -16.88 27.93
C LYS A 490 20.97 -15.36 28.01
N PHE A 491 19.76 -14.82 27.95
CA PHE A 491 19.52 -13.41 28.20
C PHE A 491 19.61 -13.11 29.69
N LYS A 492 20.05 -11.89 30.04
CA LYS A 492 20.13 -11.44 31.44
C LYS A 492 18.75 -11.23 32.05
N ASN A 493 17.79 -10.85 31.23
CA ASN A 493 16.41 -10.55 31.62
C ASN A 493 15.46 -11.16 30.59
N GLU A 494 14.21 -11.38 31.00
CA GLU A 494 13.14 -11.80 30.12
C GLU A 494 12.97 -10.79 28.98
N LEU A 495 12.90 -11.28 27.74
CA LEU A 495 12.60 -10.43 26.59
C LEU A 495 11.12 -10.07 26.61
N LYS A 496 10.79 -8.77 26.60
CA LYS A 496 9.40 -8.30 26.54
C LYS A 496 8.89 -8.24 25.10
N ASN A 497 9.74 -7.85 24.16
CA ASN A 497 9.43 -7.76 22.73
C ASN A 497 9.91 -9.01 21.98
N GLU A 498 9.27 -9.31 20.85
CA GLU A 498 9.68 -10.41 19.98
C GLU A 498 11.07 -10.17 19.37
N LEU A 499 11.79 -11.25 19.05
CA LEU A 499 12.98 -11.16 18.20
C LEU A 499 12.52 -10.95 16.77
N GLN A 500 13.18 -10.08 16.03
CA GLN A 500 12.92 -9.79 14.63
C GLN A 500 13.94 -10.52 13.77
N LEU A 501 13.52 -11.06 12.63
CA LEU A 501 14.47 -11.50 11.60
C LEU A 501 15.07 -10.26 10.94
N ARG A 502 16.38 -10.29 10.70
CA ARG A 502 17.07 -9.29 9.89
C ARG A 502 17.79 -9.94 8.72
N THR A 503 17.77 -9.29 7.57
CA THR A 503 18.52 -9.65 6.37
C THR A 503 19.83 -8.88 6.36
N GLN A 504 20.94 -9.60 6.32
CA GLN A 504 22.27 -9.03 6.22
C GLN A 504 22.63 -8.79 4.75
N ASP A 505 23.62 -7.92 4.50
CA ASP A 505 24.10 -7.59 3.14
C ASP A 505 24.55 -8.83 2.33
N ASP A 506 24.96 -9.91 3.00
CA ASP A 506 25.35 -11.18 2.37
C ASP A 506 24.16 -12.14 2.12
N GLY A 507 22.93 -11.68 2.35
CA GLY A 507 21.68 -12.43 2.23
C GLY A 507 21.44 -13.43 3.36
N THR A 508 22.32 -13.51 4.37
CA THR A 508 22.06 -14.35 5.55
C THR A 508 21.07 -13.66 6.49
N LYS A 509 20.35 -14.46 7.28
CA LYS A 509 19.42 -13.95 8.30
C LYS A 509 20.06 -13.98 9.68
N SER A 510 19.84 -12.93 10.47
CA SER A 510 20.16 -12.83 11.90
C SER A 510 18.89 -12.60 12.73
N LEU A 511 19.01 -12.58 14.05
CA LEU A 511 17.93 -12.16 14.95
C LEU A 511 18.30 -10.85 15.63
N PHE A 512 17.34 -9.95 15.73
CA PHE A 512 17.51 -8.67 16.40
C PHE A 512 16.49 -8.47 17.51
N TYR A 513 16.93 -7.92 18.63
CA TYR A 513 16.07 -7.54 19.74
C TYR A 513 16.28 -6.07 20.08
N ALA A 514 15.18 -5.32 20.12
CA ALA A 514 15.12 -3.96 20.64
C ALA A 514 13.95 -3.82 21.61
N ARG A 515 14.14 -2.96 22.61
CA ARG A 515 13.03 -2.50 23.47
C ARG A 515 12.22 -1.45 22.71
N SER A 516 10.97 -1.25 23.13
CA SER A 516 10.19 -0.10 22.66
C SER A 516 10.98 1.19 22.92
N GLY A 517 10.97 2.12 21.98
CA GLY A 517 11.71 3.36 22.10
C GLY A 517 13.20 3.25 21.77
N ALA A 518 13.76 2.05 21.59
CA ALA A 518 15.20 1.94 21.42
C ALA A 518 15.68 2.50 20.05
N VAL A 519 16.90 3.02 20.04
CA VAL A 519 17.66 3.40 18.82
C VAL A 519 18.82 2.43 18.54
N SER A 520 18.94 1.40 19.38
CA SER A 520 19.91 0.32 19.27
C SER A 520 19.32 -0.98 19.77
N GLY A 521 19.95 -2.09 19.42
CA GLY A 521 19.51 -3.41 19.84
C GLY A 521 20.62 -4.44 19.90
N LEU A 522 20.20 -5.65 20.25
CA LEU A 522 21.01 -6.83 20.34
C LEU A 522 20.84 -7.66 19.07
N GLU A 523 21.91 -7.81 18.31
CA GLU A 523 21.95 -8.69 17.15
C GLU A 523 22.60 -10.03 17.50
N LEU A 524 21.97 -11.12 17.07
CA LEU A 524 22.37 -12.50 17.29
C LEU A 524 22.53 -13.18 15.93
N SER A 525 23.77 -13.39 15.53
CA SER A 525 24.17 -14.16 14.35
C SER A 525 24.76 -15.50 14.77
N VAL A 526 25.00 -16.38 13.80
CA VAL A 526 25.49 -17.73 14.06
C VAL A 526 26.98 -17.80 13.77
N ASP A 527 27.77 -18.15 14.79
CA ASP A 527 29.16 -18.57 14.60
C ASP A 527 29.16 -20.05 14.21
N LYS A 528 29.34 -20.31 12.91
CA LYS A 528 29.34 -21.67 12.34
C LYS A 528 30.56 -22.50 12.78
N ALA A 529 31.68 -21.87 13.13
CA ALA A 529 32.88 -22.58 13.56
C ALA A 529 32.74 -23.03 15.03
N ALA A 530 32.26 -22.15 15.89
CA ALA A 530 32.03 -22.44 17.30
C ALA A 530 30.70 -23.14 17.58
N MET A 531 29.80 -23.21 16.59
CA MET A 531 28.40 -23.67 16.74
C MET A 531 27.72 -22.97 17.92
N SER A 532 27.72 -21.64 17.89
CA SER A 532 27.20 -20.80 18.96
C SER A 532 26.60 -19.49 18.44
N TRP A 533 25.84 -18.80 19.28
CA TRP A 533 25.36 -17.46 18.98
C TRP A 533 26.48 -16.43 19.17
N LYS A 534 26.73 -15.65 18.12
CA LYS A 534 27.57 -14.46 18.15
C LYS A 534 26.69 -13.25 18.39
N MET A 535 27.02 -12.50 19.43
CA MET A 535 26.30 -11.30 19.83
C MET A 535 27.03 -10.05 19.37
N LYS A 536 26.29 -9.09 18.82
CA LYS A 536 26.75 -7.75 18.48
C LYS A 536 25.72 -6.73 18.99
N LYS A 537 26.18 -5.59 19.50
CA LYS A 537 25.32 -4.41 19.67
C LYS A 537 25.22 -3.71 18.31
N ALA A 538 24.02 -3.48 17.81
CA ALA A 538 23.80 -2.74 16.57
C ALA A 538 23.06 -1.43 16.87
N GLU A 539 23.56 -0.34 16.32
CA GLU A 539 22.93 0.98 16.34
C GLU A 539 22.14 1.13 15.04
N LEU A 540 20.95 1.74 15.10
CA LEU A 540 20.14 2.00 13.90
C LEU A 540 20.22 3.46 13.45
N ASN A 541 20.85 4.34 14.23
CA ASN A 541 20.98 5.78 13.96
C ASN A 541 19.67 6.52 13.62
N ILE A 542 18.51 5.95 13.96
CA ILE A 542 17.19 6.60 13.87
C ILE A 542 16.89 7.45 15.11
N PRO A 543 15.98 8.44 15.01
CA PRO A 543 15.47 9.19 16.15
C PRO A 543 14.90 8.30 17.27
N ASN A 544 15.04 8.80 18.50
CA ASN A 544 14.46 8.19 19.69
C ASN A 544 12.98 8.56 19.82
N GLU A 545 12.10 7.59 19.61
CA GLU A 545 10.64 7.75 19.60
C GLU A 545 9.97 6.49 20.14
N ASP A 546 8.86 6.61 20.87
CA ASP A 546 8.13 5.44 21.37
C ASP A 546 7.59 4.55 20.24
N GLY A 547 7.69 3.24 20.43
CA GLY A 547 7.19 2.26 19.46
C GLY A 547 8.10 1.05 19.31
N GLU A 548 7.54 -0.01 18.75
CA GLU A 548 8.26 -1.22 18.40
C GLU A 548 8.94 -1.09 17.04
N ILE A 549 10.09 -1.74 16.89
CA ILE A 549 10.81 -1.79 15.61
C ILE A 549 10.41 -3.05 14.83
N ARG A 550 10.22 -2.89 13.53
CA ARG A 550 10.13 -3.94 12.52
C ARG A 550 11.09 -3.62 11.38
N PHE A 551 11.46 -4.67 10.65
CA PHE A 551 12.34 -4.60 9.50
C PHE A 551 11.64 -5.19 8.28
N GLY A 552 12.00 -4.68 7.10
CA GLY A 552 11.46 -5.10 5.81
C GLY A 552 12.02 -4.23 4.70
N ASP A 553 11.94 -4.68 3.46
CA ASP A 553 12.22 -3.85 2.29
C ASP A 553 10.92 -3.15 1.89
N PHE A 554 10.65 -1.95 2.40
CA PHE A 554 9.34 -1.31 2.28
C PHE A 554 9.17 -0.57 0.94
N ASN A 555 10.26 -0.09 0.33
CA ASN A 555 10.27 0.56 -0.98
C ASN A 555 10.64 -0.39 -2.14
N GLY A 556 11.11 -1.61 -1.84
CA GLY A 556 11.46 -2.63 -2.81
C GLY A 556 12.85 -2.44 -3.44
N ASP A 557 13.72 -1.62 -2.84
CA ASP A 557 15.06 -1.34 -3.36
C ASP A 557 16.08 -2.48 -3.11
N GLY A 558 15.67 -3.50 -2.36
CA GLY A 558 16.46 -4.67 -2.00
C GLY A 558 17.23 -4.51 -0.68
N LYS A 559 17.13 -3.36 -0.02
CA LYS A 559 17.72 -3.10 1.30
C LYS A 559 16.67 -3.27 2.39
N GLU A 560 17.14 -3.61 3.59
CA GLU A 560 16.28 -3.71 4.76
C GLU A 560 16.10 -2.33 5.41
N ASP A 561 14.89 -1.82 5.35
CA ASP A 561 14.42 -0.60 5.99
C ASP A 561 13.92 -0.84 7.42
N VAL A 562 13.65 0.26 8.14
CA VAL A 562 13.13 0.24 9.50
C VAL A 562 11.75 0.87 9.57
N LEU A 563 10.81 0.16 10.21
CA LEU A 563 9.52 0.68 10.61
C LEU A 563 9.45 0.78 12.13
N ARG A 564 9.08 1.95 12.63
CA ARG A 564 8.68 2.16 14.02
C ARG A 564 7.17 2.21 14.12
N TRP A 565 6.59 1.35 14.95
CA TRP A 565 5.15 1.28 15.18
C TRP A 565 4.80 1.67 16.63
N ASN A 566 4.14 2.82 16.78
CA ASN A 566 3.60 3.29 18.03
C ASN A 566 2.17 2.77 18.19
N TYR A 567 2.02 1.64 18.89
CA TYR A 567 0.72 1.00 19.10
C TYR A 567 -0.23 1.79 20.01
N GLU A 568 0.27 2.74 20.81
CA GLU A 568 -0.56 3.59 21.68
C GLU A 568 -1.36 4.61 20.86
N HIS A 569 -0.73 5.17 19.82
CA HIS A 569 -1.31 6.18 18.94
C HIS A 569 -1.69 5.64 17.55
N ASN A 570 -1.42 4.35 17.29
CA ASN A 570 -1.57 3.70 15.99
C ASN A 570 -0.79 4.40 14.86
N ARG A 571 0.35 5.00 15.18
CA ARG A 571 1.21 5.74 14.24
C ARG A 571 2.39 4.90 13.80
N PHE A 572 2.84 5.16 12.58
CA PHE A 572 3.94 4.45 11.95
C PHE A 572 4.94 5.47 11.40
N THR A 573 6.22 5.19 11.60
CA THR A 573 7.32 5.97 11.04
C THR A 573 8.23 5.04 10.26
N VAL A 574 8.44 5.35 8.97
CA VAL A 574 9.27 4.55 8.06
C VAL A 574 10.60 5.27 7.86
N TYR A 575 11.68 4.51 7.94
CA TYR A 575 13.04 4.98 7.73
C TYR A 575 13.71 4.12 6.65
N LEU A 576 14.11 4.72 5.53
CA LEU A 576 14.77 4.00 4.43
C LEU A 576 16.25 3.83 4.70
N HIS A 577 16.77 2.65 4.41
CA HIS A 577 18.19 2.38 4.52
C HIS A 577 18.97 2.98 3.35
N LYS A 578 19.88 3.92 3.65
CA LYS A 578 20.75 4.52 2.63
C LYS A 578 22.06 3.78 2.49
N GLU A 579 22.88 3.80 3.53
CA GLU A 579 24.20 3.16 3.59
C GLU A 579 24.38 2.58 5.00
N ALA A 580 25.42 1.77 5.24
CA ALA A 580 25.61 0.96 6.46
C ALA A 580 25.14 1.62 7.79
N ASP A 581 24.00 1.12 8.30
CA ASP A 581 23.33 1.57 9.54
C ASP A 581 22.89 3.06 9.54
N ASP A 582 22.80 3.70 8.37
CA ASP A 582 22.29 5.07 8.16
C ASP A 582 20.90 5.04 7.49
N TYR A 583 19.94 5.67 8.13
CA TYR A 583 18.54 5.66 7.69
C TYR A 583 17.99 7.07 7.57
N GLU A 584 17.23 7.33 6.50
CA GLU A 584 16.56 8.60 6.26
C GLU A 584 15.07 8.47 6.59
N LEU A 585 14.50 9.46 7.28
CA LEU A 585 13.06 9.53 7.47
C LEU A 585 12.36 9.62 6.11
N LEU A 586 11.48 8.68 5.86
CA LEU A 586 10.72 8.62 4.64
C LEU A 586 9.31 9.18 4.83
N SER A 587 8.60 8.64 5.82
CA SER A 587 7.20 8.95 6.01
C SER A 587 6.74 8.70 7.44
N VAL A 588 5.75 9.48 7.85
CA VAL A 588 4.97 9.28 9.07
C VAL A 588 3.50 9.18 8.67
N PHE A 589 2.84 8.08 9.04
CA PHE A 589 1.45 7.84 8.66
C PHE A 589 0.62 7.25 9.80
N GLY A 590 -0.70 7.16 9.57
CA GLY A 590 -1.70 6.74 10.54
C GLY A 590 -2.51 7.92 11.07
N PRO A 591 -3.34 7.76 12.13
CA PRO A 591 -3.53 6.52 12.86
C PRO A 591 -4.11 5.40 11.97
N TRP A 592 -3.66 4.17 12.13
CA TRP A 592 -4.26 3.00 11.48
C TRP A 592 -4.14 1.73 12.34
N GLY A 593 -5.24 1.00 12.48
CA GLY A 593 -5.33 -0.19 13.33
C GLY A 593 -5.88 0.08 14.72
N SER A 594 -5.66 -0.86 15.64
CA SER A 594 -6.19 -0.76 17.00
C SER A 594 -5.22 -1.29 18.05
N SER A 595 -5.34 -0.76 19.27
CA SER A 595 -4.55 -1.18 20.42
C SER A 595 -4.71 -2.68 20.70
N GLY A 596 -3.62 -3.36 21.06
CA GLY A 596 -3.63 -4.81 21.34
C GLY A 596 -3.53 -5.69 20.10
N SER A 597 -3.40 -5.11 18.91
CA SER A 597 -3.03 -5.85 17.71
C SER A 597 -1.59 -6.36 17.79
N LYS A 598 -1.25 -7.36 16.99
CA LYS A 598 0.14 -7.77 16.72
C LYS A 598 0.49 -7.40 15.29
N LEU A 599 1.58 -6.65 15.10
CA LEU A 599 2.11 -6.32 13.78
C LEU A 599 2.98 -7.45 13.24
N ILE A 600 2.62 -7.93 12.05
CA ILE A 600 3.38 -8.82 11.18
C ILE A 600 3.77 -8.02 9.93
N THR A 601 4.98 -8.25 9.44
CA THR A 601 5.48 -7.67 8.18
C THR A 601 5.85 -8.79 7.21
N GLY A 602 5.63 -8.57 5.91
CA GLY A 602 5.96 -9.50 4.84
C GLY A 602 5.34 -9.06 3.51
N ASP A 603 5.82 -9.58 2.39
CA ASP A 603 5.26 -9.29 1.06
C ASP A 603 3.91 -10.03 0.90
N LEU A 604 2.81 -9.31 1.11
CA LEU A 604 1.47 -9.88 1.13
C LEU A 604 0.90 -9.96 -0.27
N ASP A 605 1.09 -8.93 -1.09
CA ASP A 605 0.59 -8.89 -2.47
C ASP A 605 1.62 -9.37 -3.51
N GLY A 606 2.84 -9.71 -3.13
CA GLY A 606 3.84 -10.22 -4.06
C GLY A 606 4.44 -9.17 -4.98
N ASN A 607 4.37 -7.90 -4.62
CA ASN A 607 4.90 -6.81 -5.43
C ASN A 607 6.41 -6.56 -5.17
N GLY A 608 7.04 -7.40 -4.34
CA GLY A 608 8.44 -7.31 -3.96
C GLY A 608 8.73 -6.34 -2.82
N LYS A 609 7.69 -5.71 -2.24
CA LYS A 609 7.80 -4.83 -1.08
C LYS A 609 7.22 -5.49 0.15
N THR A 610 7.67 -5.05 1.31
CA THR A 610 7.14 -5.52 2.58
C THR A 610 5.87 -4.77 2.93
N ASP A 611 4.79 -5.50 3.18
CA ASP A 611 3.50 -4.97 3.61
C ASP A 611 3.30 -5.15 5.12
N LEU A 612 2.20 -4.59 5.62
CA LEU A 612 1.81 -4.65 7.03
C LEU A 612 0.53 -5.46 7.23
N ALA A 613 0.51 -6.30 8.26
CA ALA A 613 -0.69 -6.96 8.76
C ALA A 613 -0.81 -6.77 10.28
N LEU A 614 -1.93 -6.22 10.72
CA LEU A 614 -2.31 -6.12 12.11
C LEU A 614 -3.28 -7.25 12.46
N VAL A 615 -2.83 -8.16 13.32
CA VAL A 615 -3.61 -9.31 13.78
C VAL A 615 -4.22 -9.00 15.13
N ARG A 616 -5.55 -9.09 15.22
CA ARG A 616 -6.31 -8.92 16.45
C ARG A 616 -7.08 -10.18 16.80
N LEU A 617 -6.46 -11.01 17.64
CA LEU A 617 -7.00 -12.32 18.03
C LEU A 617 -8.30 -12.21 18.83
N GLN A 618 -8.47 -11.14 19.63
CA GLN A 618 -9.67 -10.94 20.45
C GLN A 618 -10.96 -10.85 19.62
N ASP A 619 -10.87 -10.22 18.45
CA ASP A 619 -12.02 -9.97 17.58
C ASP A 619 -12.00 -10.83 16.32
N GLY A 620 -10.92 -11.61 16.12
CA GLY A 620 -10.79 -12.53 15.00
C GLY A 620 -10.62 -11.83 13.65
N TYR A 621 -9.76 -10.80 13.58
CA TYR A 621 -9.45 -10.13 12.31
C TYR A 621 -7.95 -9.96 12.08
N LEU A 622 -7.57 -10.00 10.80
CA LEU A 622 -6.32 -9.51 10.26
C LEU A 622 -6.64 -8.34 9.34
N ASP A 623 -6.08 -7.17 9.62
CA ASP A 623 -6.22 -5.96 8.80
C ASP A 623 -4.88 -5.71 8.10
N SER A 624 -4.86 -5.59 6.77
CA SER A 624 -3.63 -5.34 5.99
C SER A 624 -3.54 -3.92 5.45
N ALA A 625 -2.30 -3.45 5.28
CA ALA A 625 -1.98 -2.25 4.52
C ALA A 625 -0.80 -2.57 3.60
N LEU A 626 -0.99 -2.31 2.31
CA LEU A 626 -0.03 -2.68 1.26
C LEU A 626 0.90 -1.50 0.95
N SER A 627 2.19 -1.80 0.80
CA SER A 627 3.20 -0.86 0.33
C SER A 627 3.17 -0.77 -1.19
N PHE A 628 3.06 0.45 -1.69
CA PHE A 628 3.19 0.73 -3.13
C PHE A 628 4.25 1.78 -3.41
N GLU A 629 5.12 2.03 -2.44
CA GLU A 629 6.15 3.05 -2.53
C GLU A 629 7.09 2.81 -3.71
N SER A 630 7.40 3.88 -4.44
CA SER A 630 8.31 3.81 -5.57
C SER A 630 9.77 3.90 -5.12
N LYS A 631 10.68 3.39 -5.97
CA LYS A 631 12.14 3.38 -5.73
C LYS A 631 12.80 4.75 -5.88
#